data_AF-A0A8S9YL86-F1
#
_entry.id   AF-A0A8S9YL86-F1
#
_cell.length_a   1.000
_cell.length_b   1.000
_cell.length_c   1.000
_cell.angle_alpha   90.00
_cell.angle_beta   90.00
_cell.angle_gamma   90.00
#
_symmetry.space_group_name_H-M   'P 1'
#
loop_
_entity.id
_entity.type
_entity.pdbx_description
1 polymer ?
#
loop_
_entity_poly.entity_id
_entity_poly.type
_entity_poly.pdbx_seq_one_letter_code
_entity_poly.pdbx_strand_id
1 'polypeptide(L)'
;MAVHASDMEKMIELFLSMDKNEDGFVDVNELREACVEKKLNMNQVDEWLQRYDVNNDKRISLDEFCAGLGLNGDEMNVEKVERDVKNMSHCPTVDPSITVIDFTMSISKQAQVTDKFLELTKEVSSDPKQMGTVASKLKRFLEEHYGKVWQVVILSGSYWINYSHAPLLSMHFQYGPFICIVWRTTVN
;
A
#
# COMPACT_ATOMS: atom_id res chain seq x y z
N MET A 1 0.69 -13.42 18.37
CA MET A 1 1.30 -12.08 18.23
C MET A 1 0.60 -11.40 17.07
N ALA A 2 -0.22 -10.39 17.36
CA ALA A 2 -0.88 -9.63 16.31
C ALA A 2 0.18 -8.75 15.64
N VAL A 3 0.53 -9.05 14.40
CA VAL A 3 1.31 -8.14 13.57
C VAL A 3 0.40 -6.94 13.35
N HIS A 4 0.69 -5.80 13.98
CA HIS A 4 -0.01 -4.56 13.66
C HIS A 4 0.23 -4.25 12.19
N ALA A 5 -0.77 -3.71 11.47
CA ALA A 5 -0.63 -3.39 10.04
C ALA A 5 0.62 -2.53 9.76
N SER A 6 0.99 -1.66 10.70
CA SER A 6 2.23 -0.85 10.65
C SER A 6 3.53 -1.66 10.66
N ASP A 7 3.55 -2.86 11.25
CA ASP A 7 4.75 -3.71 11.31
C ASP A 7 4.87 -4.59 10.06
N MET A 8 3.73 -5.07 9.55
CA MET A 8 3.67 -5.79 8.26
C MET A 8 4.12 -4.88 7.12
N GLU A 9 3.62 -3.64 7.07
CA GLU A 9 3.98 -2.67 6.03
C GLU A 9 5.46 -2.30 6.07
N LYS A 10 6.03 -2.10 7.27
CA LYS A 10 7.48 -1.91 7.42
C LYS A 10 8.28 -3.10 6.92
N MET A 11 7.81 -4.33 7.16
CA MET A 11 8.49 -5.51 6.64
C MET A 11 8.43 -5.58 5.12
N ILE A 12 7.28 -5.26 4.53
CA ILE A 12 7.12 -5.19 3.07
C ILE A 12 8.02 -4.11 2.47
N GLU A 13 8.01 -2.89 3.02
CA GLU A 13 8.89 -1.80 2.57
C GLU A 13 10.37 -2.14 2.74
N LEU A 14 10.73 -2.88 3.79
CA LEU A 14 12.07 -3.36 3.99
C LEU A 14 12.47 -4.34 2.89
N PHE A 15 11.65 -5.35 2.63
CA PHE A 15 11.88 -6.32 1.57
C PHE A 15 12.02 -5.64 0.20
N LEU A 16 11.08 -4.75 -0.15
CA LEU A 16 11.10 -4.03 -1.42
C LEU A 16 12.32 -3.11 -1.58
N SER A 17 12.90 -2.61 -0.48
CA SER A 17 14.13 -1.81 -0.52
C SER A 17 15.42 -2.64 -0.53
N MET A 18 15.35 -3.91 -0.15
CA MET A 18 16.50 -4.81 -0.01
C MET A 18 16.92 -5.44 -1.34
N ASP A 19 15.95 -5.78 -2.18
CA ASP A 19 16.13 -6.38 -3.50
C ASP A 19 16.71 -5.34 -4.48
N LYS A 20 18.01 -5.08 -4.35
CA LYS A 20 18.75 -4.02 -5.07
C LYS A 20 19.09 -4.43 -6.50
N ASN A 21 19.27 -5.73 -6.71
CA ASN A 21 19.60 -6.29 -8.00
C ASN A 21 18.35 -6.61 -8.85
N GLU A 22 17.15 -6.41 -8.30
CA GLU A 22 15.84 -6.64 -8.91
C GLU A 22 15.64 -8.10 -9.35
N ASP A 23 16.38 -9.05 -8.77
CA ASP A 23 16.30 -10.46 -9.14
C ASP A 23 15.09 -11.19 -8.52
N GLY A 24 14.36 -10.53 -7.62
CA GLY A 24 13.17 -11.08 -6.95
C GLY A 24 13.49 -11.89 -5.69
N PHE A 25 14.77 -11.92 -5.31
CA PHE A 25 15.28 -12.56 -4.11
C PHE A 25 15.97 -11.52 -3.24
N VAL A 26 15.98 -11.77 -1.93
CA VAL A 26 16.84 -11.03 -1.01
C VAL A 26 17.87 -12.00 -0.48
N ASP A 27 19.12 -11.80 -0.89
CA ASP A 27 20.24 -12.62 -0.42
C ASP A 27 20.80 -12.15 0.93
N VAL A 28 21.65 -12.98 1.56
CA VAL A 28 22.28 -12.65 2.86
C VAL A 28 23.07 -11.33 2.83
N ASN A 29 23.71 -10.99 1.71
CA ASN A 29 24.48 -9.77 1.58
C ASN A 29 23.54 -8.56 1.53
N GLU A 30 22.48 -8.63 0.72
CA GLU A 30 21.44 -7.60 0.64
C GLU A 30 20.72 -7.40 1.98
N LEU A 31 20.39 -8.50 2.67
CA LEU A 31 19.84 -8.48 4.02
C LEU A 31 20.78 -7.76 5.01
N ARG A 32 22.07 -8.11 4.99
CA ARG A 32 23.08 -7.51 5.86
C ARG A 32 23.28 -6.02 5.56
N GLU A 33 23.37 -5.65 4.29
CA GLU A 33 23.50 -4.25 3.87
C GLU A 33 22.31 -3.42 4.35
N ALA A 34 21.09 -3.91 4.15
CA ALA A 34 19.90 -3.23 4.60
C ALA A 34 19.78 -3.20 6.13
N CYS A 35 20.27 -4.21 6.86
CA CYS A 35 20.37 -4.14 8.31
C CYS A 35 21.32 -3.04 8.79
N VAL A 36 22.47 -2.85 8.12
CA VAL A 36 23.38 -1.73 8.42
C VAL A 36 22.71 -0.39 8.12
N GLU A 37 22.07 -0.27 6.95
CA GLU A 37 21.46 0.97 6.49
C GLU A 37 20.26 1.40 7.35
N LYS A 38 19.37 0.45 7.69
CA LYS A 38 18.17 0.70 8.47
C LYS A 38 18.37 0.53 9.98
N LYS A 39 19.61 0.34 10.44
CA LYS A 39 19.98 0.12 11.86
C LYS A 39 19.25 -1.06 12.52
N LEU A 40 18.97 -2.09 11.74
CA LEU A 40 18.42 -3.34 12.24
C LEU A 40 19.55 -4.21 12.80
N ASN A 41 19.25 -5.02 13.81
CA ASN A 41 20.28 -5.82 14.46
C ASN A 41 20.65 -7.02 13.57
N MET A 42 21.95 -7.31 13.40
CA MET A 42 22.44 -8.43 12.58
C MET A 42 21.90 -9.79 13.05
N ASN A 43 21.57 -9.93 14.33
CA ASN A 43 20.91 -11.14 14.85
C ASN A 43 19.53 -11.37 14.23
N GLN A 44 18.88 -10.34 13.69
CA GLN A 44 17.60 -10.47 12.99
C GLN A 44 17.78 -11.10 11.61
N VAL A 45 18.96 -11.05 10.99
CA VAL A 45 19.18 -11.70 9.68
C VAL A 45 19.01 -13.21 9.78
N ASP A 46 19.61 -13.83 10.81
CA ASP A 46 19.47 -15.26 11.04
C ASP A 46 18.03 -15.64 11.42
N GLU A 47 17.33 -14.79 12.19
CA GLU A 47 15.91 -14.98 12.50
C GLU A 47 15.01 -14.87 11.26
N TRP A 48 15.34 -13.99 10.32
CA TRP A 48 14.61 -13.82 9.06
C TRP A 48 14.77 -15.03 8.16
N LEU A 49 16.00 -15.50 7.96
CA LEU A 49 16.27 -16.72 7.21
C LEU A 49 15.55 -17.90 7.87
N GLN A 50 15.69 -18.09 9.18
CA GLN A 50 15.02 -19.18 9.87
C GLN A 50 13.48 -19.14 9.74
N ARG A 51 12.89 -17.96 9.58
CA ARG A 51 11.44 -17.79 9.50
C ARG A 51 10.89 -17.91 8.09
N TYR A 52 11.61 -17.42 7.09
CA TYR A 52 11.09 -17.27 5.72
C TYR A 52 11.80 -18.15 4.69
N ASP A 53 13.09 -18.47 4.86
CA ASP A 53 13.83 -19.34 3.94
C ASP A 53 13.39 -20.81 4.15
N VAL A 54 12.36 -21.23 3.40
CA VAL A 54 11.76 -22.57 3.53
C VAL A 54 12.63 -23.59 2.81
N ASN A 55 13.19 -23.22 1.66
CA ASN A 55 13.99 -24.11 0.83
C ASN A 55 15.46 -24.25 1.31
N ASN A 56 15.88 -23.44 2.29
CA ASN A 56 17.23 -23.34 2.86
C ASN A 56 18.33 -23.01 1.83
N ASP A 57 18.00 -22.22 0.81
CA ASP A 57 18.96 -21.76 -0.20
C ASP A 57 19.76 -20.52 0.24
N LYS A 58 19.51 -20.04 1.46
CA LYS A 58 20.08 -18.82 2.07
C LYS A 58 19.67 -17.54 1.35
N ARG A 59 18.53 -17.56 0.67
CA ARG A 59 17.88 -16.40 0.07
C ARG A 59 16.42 -16.43 0.50
N ILE A 60 15.79 -15.27 0.48
CA ILE A 60 14.35 -15.18 0.71
C ILE A 60 13.72 -14.75 -0.61
N SER A 61 13.02 -15.66 -1.26
CA SER A 61 12.24 -15.33 -2.45
C SER A 61 11.00 -14.51 -2.07
N LEU A 62 10.48 -13.72 -3.01
CA LEU A 62 9.21 -13.01 -2.79
C LEU A 62 8.08 -13.97 -2.41
N ASP A 63 8.02 -15.15 -3.01
CA ASP A 63 6.99 -16.16 -2.72
C ASP A 63 7.10 -16.68 -1.28
N GLU A 64 8.31 -16.95 -0.79
CA GLU A 64 8.57 -17.36 0.59
C GLU A 64 8.22 -16.26 1.59
N PHE A 65 8.58 -15.02 1.28
CA PHE A 65 8.24 -13.86 2.08
C PHE A 65 6.71 -13.68 2.16
N CYS A 66 6.03 -13.78 1.01
CA CYS A 66 4.58 -13.68 0.94
C CYS A 66 3.89 -14.81 1.70
N ALA A 67 4.35 -16.05 1.54
CA ALA A 67 3.82 -17.21 2.26
C ALA A 67 3.98 -17.06 3.78
N GLY A 68 5.13 -16.59 4.26
CA GLY A 68 5.37 -16.39 5.69
C GLY A 68 4.53 -15.26 6.31
N LEU A 69 4.11 -14.27 5.51
CA LEU A 69 3.27 -13.16 5.96
C LEU A 69 1.79 -13.28 5.60
N GLY A 70 1.40 -14.34 4.87
CA GLY A 70 0.04 -14.51 4.35
C GLY A 70 -0.35 -13.47 3.30
N LEU A 71 0.61 -12.98 2.52
CA LEU A 71 0.41 -12.01 1.45
C LEU A 71 0.17 -12.72 0.11
N ASN A 72 -0.45 -12.01 -0.82
CA ASN A 72 -0.59 -12.46 -2.20
C ASN A 72 0.66 -12.05 -3.00
N GLY A 73 1.40 -13.03 -3.52
CA GLY A 73 2.63 -12.80 -4.29
C GLY A 73 2.42 -12.01 -5.57
N ASP A 74 1.31 -12.24 -6.28
CA ASP A 74 0.97 -11.49 -7.50
C ASP A 74 0.71 -10.01 -7.19
N GLU A 75 -0.03 -9.72 -6.11
CA GLU A 75 -0.27 -8.33 -5.69
C GLU A 75 1.02 -7.63 -5.26
N MET A 76 1.93 -8.36 -4.61
CA MET A 76 3.24 -7.84 -4.19
C MET A 76 4.17 -7.57 -5.38
N ASN A 77 4.14 -8.42 -6.40
CA ASN A 77 4.86 -8.19 -7.65
C ASN A 77 4.38 -6.92 -8.35
N VAL A 78 3.05 -6.74 -8.45
CA VAL A 78 2.46 -5.52 -9.01
C VAL A 78 2.88 -4.29 -8.21
N GLU A 79 2.83 -4.35 -6.88
CA GLU A 79 3.27 -3.25 -6.03
C GLU A 79 4.75 -2.91 -6.22
N LYS A 80 5.63 -3.92 -6.33
CA LYS A 80 7.07 -3.71 -6.59
C LYS A 80 7.28 -2.92 -7.89
N VAL A 81 6.59 -3.32 -8.96
CA VAL A 81 6.67 -2.65 -10.27
C VAL A 81 6.15 -1.21 -10.19
N GLU A 82 5.03 -0.98 -9.49
CA GLU A 82 4.46 0.36 -9.35
C GLU A 82 5.31 1.31 -8.50
N ARG A 83 6.07 0.79 -7.55
CA ARG A 83 6.96 1.58 -6.68
C ARG A 83 8.30 1.86 -7.32
N ASP A 84 8.69 1.12 -8.35
CA ASP A 84 9.95 1.39 -9.03
C ASP A 84 9.84 2.61 -9.96
N VAL A 85 10.18 3.76 -9.38
CA VAL A 85 10.17 5.07 -10.03
C VAL A 85 11.09 5.11 -11.25
N LYS A 86 12.15 4.29 -11.32
CA LYS A 86 13.06 4.29 -12.48
C LYS A 86 12.40 3.76 -13.75
N ASN A 87 11.41 2.88 -13.60
CA ASN A 87 10.66 2.30 -14.70
C ASN A 87 9.48 3.19 -15.16
N MET A 88 9.16 4.26 -14.44
CA MET A 88 8.07 5.16 -14.80
C MET A 88 8.54 6.29 -15.73
N SER A 89 8.09 6.24 -16.98
CA SER A 89 8.37 7.27 -18.01
C SER A 89 7.81 8.66 -17.63
N HIS A 90 6.77 8.67 -16.79
CA HIS A 90 6.16 9.85 -16.21
C HIS A 90 5.66 9.48 -14.82
N CYS A 91 6.02 10.23 -13.79
CA CYS A 91 5.54 10.03 -12.43
C CYS A 91 4.15 10.68 -12.30
N PRO A 92 3.06 9.92 -12.11
CA PRO A 92 1.73 10.45 -11.80
C PRO A 92 1.83 11.32 -10.56
N THR A 93 1.33 12.54 -10.66
CA THR A 93 1.29 13.48 -9.54
C THR A 93 -0.14 13.64 -9.06
N VAL A 94 -0.34 13.57 -7.75
CA VAL A 94 -1.60 13.96 -7.14
C VAL A 94 -1.89 15.43 -7.45
N ASP A 95 -3.14 15.73 -7.82
CA ASP A 95 -3.59 17.08 -8.14
C ASP A 95 -3.30 18.06 -6.97
N PRO A 96 -2.77 19.27 -7.21
CA PRO A 96 -2.43 20.23 -6.15
C PRO A 96 -3.59 20.66 -5.25
N SER A 97 -4.83 20.47 -5.69
CA SER A 97 -6.03 20.75 -4.89
C SER A 97 -6.32 19.68 -3.83
N ILE A 98 -5.62 18.55 -3.86
CA ILE A 98 -5.73 17.46 -2.90
C ILE A 98 -4.62 17.58 -1.86
N THR A 99 -5.01 17.52 -0.59
CA THR A 99 -4.07 17.36 0.52
C THR A 99 -4.10 15.91 0.98
N VAL A 100 -3.01 15.17 0.75
CA VAL A 100 -2.87 13.80 1.26
C VAL A 100 -2.60 13.86 2.77
N ILE A 101 -3.36 13.10 3.55
CA ILE A 101 -3.28 13.08 5.02
C ILE A 101 -2.46 11.88 5.49
N ASP A 102 -2.79 10.69 4.97
CA ASP A 102 -2.17 9.43 5.35
C ASP A 102 -2.34 8.42 4.21
N PHE A 103 -1.39 7.52 4.00
CA PHE A 103 -1.48 6.52 2.95
C PHE A 103 -0.46 5.40 3.13
N THR A 104 -0.78 4.24 2.55
CA THR A 104 0.12 3.09 2.46
C THR A 104 0.31 2.64 1.00
N MET A 105 -0.48 3.20 0.08
CA MET A 105 -0.47 2.91 -1.36
C MET A 105 0.68 3.58 -2.11
N SER A 106 1.11 2.98 -3.23
CA SER A 106 2.05 3.58 -4.19
C SER A 106 1.59 4.96 -4.70
N ILE A 107 2.52 5.83 -5.09
CA ILE A 107 2.21 7.17 -5.63
C ILE A 107 1.33 7.06 -6.90
N SER A 108 1.60 6.06 -7.73
CA SER A 108 0.79 5.77 -8.92
C SER A 108 -0.68 5.51 -8.56
N LYS A 109 -0.93 4.66 -7.56
CA LYS A 109 -2.28 4.40 -7.05
C LYS A 109 -2.92 5.63 -6.44
N GLN A 110 -2.17 6.41 -5.66
CA GLN A 110 -2.70 7.64 -5.07
C GLN A 110 -3.23 8.60 -6.14
N ALA A 111 -2.46 8.85 -7.19
CA ALA A 111 -2.87 9.70 -8.30
C ALA A 111 -4.15 9.17 -8.98
N GLN A 112 -4.20 7.87 -9.29
CA GLN A 112 -5.38 7.25 -9.91
C GLN A 112 -6.64 7.38 -9.05
N VAL A 113 -6.52 7.16 -7.73
CA VAL A 113 -7.63 7.28 -6.79
C VAL A 113 -8.11 8.73 -6.68
N THR A 114 -7.18 9.69 -6.57
CA THR A 114 -7.53 11.11 -6.47
C THR A 114 -8.12 11.66 -7.75
N ASP A 115 -7.60 11.27 -8.91
CA ASP A 115 -8.11 11.66 -10.22
C ASP A 115 -9.54 11.15 -10.39
N LYS A 116 -9.78 9.89 -10.03
CA LYS A 116 -11.12 9.32 -10.09
C LYS A 116 -12.08 10.02 -9.14
N PHE A 117 -11.65 10.35 -7.93
CA PHE A 117 -12.47 11.11 -6.99
C PHE A 117 -12.82 12.51 -7.54
N LEU A 118 -11.86 13.22 -8.14
CA LEU A 118 -12.09 14.53 -8.75
C LEU A 118 -13.05 14.46 -9.95
N GLU A 119 -12.92 13.45 -10.79
CA GLU A 119 -13.88 13.18 -11.88
C GLU A 119 -15.30 13.01 -11.32
N LEU A 120 -15.47 12.16 -10.30
CA LEU A 120 -16.77 11.86 -9.71
C LEU A 120 -17.38 13.05 -8.96
N THR A 121 -16.56 13.89 -8.32
CA THR A 121 -17.06 15.10 -7.64
C THR A 121 -17.49 16.18 -8.63
N LYS A 122 -16.84 16.30 -9.80
CA LYS A 122 -17.25 17.22 -10.88
C LYS A 122 -18.65 16.88 -11.42
N GLU A 123 -18.98 15.59 -11.54
CA GLU A 123 -20.33 15.14 -11.95
C GLU A 123 -21.44 15.56 -10.97
N VAL A 124 -21.09 15.72 -9.70
CA VAL A 124 -22.03 15.84 -8.57
C VAL A 124 -22.06 17.24 -7.96
N SER A 125 -21.25 18.17 -8.49
CA SER A 125 -20.87 19.50 -8.00
C SER A 125 -22.00 20.43 -7.49
N SER A 126 -23.28 20.12 -7.69
CA SER A 126 -24.41 20.98 -7.30
C SER A 126 -25.15 20.59 -6.01
N ASP A 127 -25.00 19.38 -5.45
CA ASP A 127 -25.71 18.98 -4.22
C ASP A 127 -24.86 18.11 -3.27
N PRO A 128 -24.47 18.62 -2.09
CA PRO A 128 -23.71 17.87 -1.09
C PRO A 128 -24.37 16.54 -0.65
N LYS A 129 -25.70 16.41 -0.78
CA LYS A 129 -26.41 15.16 -0.44
C LYS A 129 -26.06 14.00 -1.38
N GLN A 130 -25.50 14.29 -2.55
CA GLN A 130 -25.11 13.29 -3.53
C GLN A 130 -23.70 12.73 -3.32
N MET A 131 -22.97 13.16 -2.28
CA MET A 131 -21.66 12.57 -1.92
C MET A 131 -21.75 11.07 -1.59
N GLY A 132 -22.92 10.57 -1.17
CA GLY A 132 -23.16 9.13 -1.03
C GLY A 132 -23.04 8.36 -2.35
N THR A 133 -23.43 8.98 -3.47
CA THR A 133 -23.25 8.42 -4.82
C THR A 133 -21.78 8.41 -5.21
N VAL A 134 -21.03 9.46 -4.88
CA VAL A 134 -19.56 9.52 -5.09
C VAL A 134 -18.88 8.39 -4.34
N ALA A 135 -19.19 8.21 -3.05
CA ALA A 135 -18.64 7.13 -2.24
C ALA A 135 -18.93 5.75 -2.85
N SER A 136 -20.16 5.52 -3.30
CA SER A 136 -20.56 4.25 -3.92
C SER A 136 -19.84 3.98 -5.25
N LYS A 137 -19.72 5.01 -6.11
CA LYS A 137 -19.01 4.91 -7.39
C LYS A 137 -17.51 4.70 -7.19
N LEU A 138 -16.91 5.41 -6.24
CA LEU A 138 -15.49 5.25 -5.92
C LEU A 138 -15.19 3.87 -5.35
N LYS A 139 -16.04 3.36 -4.45
CA LYS A 139 -15.93 2.00 -3.93
C LYS A 139 -15.91 0.97 -5.07
N ARG A 140 -16.84 1.08 -6.01
CA ARG A 140 -16.90 0.16 -7.17
C ARG A 140 -15.62 0.23 -8.00
N PHE A 141 -15.11 1.43 -8.30
CA PHE A 141 -13.85 1.60 -9.01
C PHE A 141 -12.68 0.91 -8.28
N LEU A 142 -12.54 1.13 -6.97
CA LEU A 142 -11.47 0.52 -6.18
C LEU A 142 -11.57 -1.01 -6.17
N GLU A 143 -12.79 -1.55 -6.10
CA GLU A 143 -13.03 -3.00 -6.13
C GLU A 143 -12.74 -3.63 -7.50
N GLU A 144 -13.00 -2.92 -8.59
CA GLU A 144 -12.73 -3.37 -9.96
C GLU A 144 -11.24 -3.34 -10.28
N HIS A 145 -10.50 -2.35 -9.78
CA HIS A 145 -9.09 -2.14 -10.10
C HIS A 145 -8.11 -2.77 -9.11
N TYR A 146 -8.44 -2.84 -7.82
CA TYR A 146 -7.53 -3.26 -6.75
C TYR A 146 -8.09 -4.41 -5.89
N GLY A 147 -9.10 -5.11 -6.40
CA GLY A 147 -9.74 -6.24 -5.74
C GLY A 147 -10.67 -5.85 -4.61
N LYS A 148 -11.46 -6.81 -4.13
CA LYS A 148 -12.48 -6.62 -3.09
C LYS A 148 -11.93 -6.97 -1.70
N VAL A 149 -12.44 -6.41 -0.60
CA VAL A 149 -13.58 -5.48 -0.45
C VAL A 149 -13.08 -4.12 0.05
N TRP A 150 -13.61 -3.03 -0.51
CA TRP A 150 -13.23 -1.68 -0.12
C TRP A 150 -14.27 -1.00 0.77
N GLN A 151 -13.79 -0.18 1.69
CA GLN A 151 -14.58 0.77 2.45
C GLN A 151 -14.22 2.18 2.00
N VAL A 152 -15.25 3.02 1.84
CA VAL A 152 -15.11 4.41 1.41
C VAL A 152 -15.97 5.27 2.33
N VAL A 153 -15.34 6.22 3.00
CA VAL A 153 -16.01 7.18 3.88
C VAL A 153 -15.69 8.58 3.38
N ILE A 154 -16.74 9.37 3.12
CA ILE A 154 -16.63 10.79 2.79
C ILE A 154 -17.32 11.58 3.90
N LEU A 155 -16.61 12.51 4.52
CA LEU A 155 -17.11 13.31 5.63
C LEU A 155 -16.65 14.76 5.51
N SER A 156 -17.31 15.65 6.25
CA SER A 156 -16.88 17.04 6.42
C SER A 156 -16.73 17.33 7.92
N GLY A 157 -15.54 17.76 8.34
CA GLY A 157 -15.20 17.99 9.75
C GLY A 157 -13.95 17.24 10.17
N SER A 158 -13.85 16.93 11.47
CA SER A 158 -12.73 16.20 12.06
C SER A 158 -13.07 14.72 12.27
N TYR A 159 -12.07 13.87 12.28
CA TYR A 159 -12.22 12.43 12.51
C TYR A 159 -11.10 11.89 13.41
N TRP A 160 -11.40 10.80 14.11
CA TRP A 160 -10.45 9.94 14.81
C TRP A 160 -10.78 8.52 14.43
N ILE A 161 -9.79 7.74 13.99
CA ILE A 161 -10.00 6.37 13.51
C ILE A 161 -8.91 5.46 14.05
N ASN A 162 -9.29 4.22 14.34
CA ASN A 162 -8.40 3.10 14.53
C ASN A 162 -9.00 1.93 13.74
N TYR A 163 -8.22 1.34 12.85
CA TYR A 163 -8.71 0.38 11.88
C TYR A 163 -7.61 -0.60 11.48
N SER A 164 -8.03 -1.68 10.83
CA SER A 164 -7.13 -2.66 10.24
C SER A 164 -7.52 -2.84 8.79
N HIS A 165 -6.51 -2.91 7.93
CA HIS A 165 -6.67 -2.96 6.49
C HIS A 165 -5.70 -3.97 5.88
N ALA A 166 -5.99 -4.39 4.66
CA ALA A 166 -4.99 -5.04 3.83
C ALA A 166 -3.77 -4.13 3.68
N PRO A 167 -2.57 -4.69 3.72
CA PRO A 167 -1.35 -3.90 3.63
C PRO A 167 -1.31 -3.15 2.30
N LEU A 168 -0.76 -1.93 2.35
CA LEU A 168 -0.50 -1.07 1.17
C LEU A 168 -1.74 -0.59 0.42
N LEU A 169 -2.93 -0.74 0.99
CA LEU A 169 -4.20 -0.45 0.33
C LEU A 169 -5.10 0.42 1.20
N SER A 170 -4.53 1.52 1.69
CA SER A 170 -5.23 2.60 2.38
C SER A 170 -4.75 3.97 1.96
N MET A 171 -5.69 4.93 1.95
CA MET A 171 -5.42 6.33 1.63
C MET A 171 -6.47 7.25 2.25
N HIS A 172 -5.99 8.32 2.89
CA HIS A 172 -6.78 9.42 3.42
C HIS A 172 -6.35 10.71 2.74
N PHE A 173 -7.30 11.46 2.21
CA PHE A 173 -7.00 12.73 1.57
C PHE A 173 -8.17 13.72 1.72
N GLN A 174 -7.85 15.00 1.58
CA GLN A 174 -8.80 16.09 1.66
C GLN A 174 -8.92 16.82 0.32
N TYR A 175 -10.16 17.09 -0.08
CA TYR A 175 -10.52 17.93 -1.21
C TYR A 175 -11.54 18.98 -0.76
N GLY A 176 -11.12 20.24 -0.70
CA GLY A 176 -11.97 21.33 -0.19
C GLY A 176 -12.51 21.01 1.22
N PRO A 177 -13.85 21.01 1.42
CA PRO A 177 -14.46 20.73 2.74
C PRO A 177 -14.61 19.24 3.05
N PHE A 178 -14.26 18.34 2.12
CA PHE A 178 -14.48 16.91 2.24
C PHE A 178 -13.18 16.16 2.52
N ILE A 179 -13.24 15.24 3.47
CA ILE A 179 -12.21 14.24 3.74
C ILE A 179 -12.72 12.92 3.20
N CYS A 180 -11.89 12.27 2.38
CA CYS A 180 -12.13 10.94 1.84
C CYS A 180 -11.15 9.95 2.49
N ILE A 181 -11.69 8.88 3.04
CA ILE A 181 -10.95 7.81 3.70
C ILE A 181 -11.30 6.52 2.98
N VAL A 182 -10.31 5.88 2.37
CA VAL A 182 -10.49 4.61 1.65
C VAL A 182 -9.51 3.57 2.17
N TRP A 183 -10.01 2.35 2.36
CA TRP A 183 -9.15 1.21 2.69
C TRP A 183 -9.75 -0.11 2.22
N ARG A 184 -8.89 -1.05 1.86
CA ARG A 184 -9.28 -2.43 1.58
C ARG A 184 -9.28 -3.24 2.87
N THR A 185 -10.32 -4.04 3.10
CA THR A 185 -10.35 -5.02 4.20
C THR A 185 -9.91 -6.38 3.67
N THR A 186 -9.08 -7.10 4.41
CA THR A 186 -8.75 -8.50 4.10
C THR A 186 -10.01 -9.35 4.28
N VAL A 187 -10.33 -10.14 3.26
CA VAL A 187 -11.36 -11.19 3.39
C VAL A 187 -10.60 -12.45 3.76
N ASN A 188 -10.74 -12.91 5.00
CA ASN A 188 -10.17 -14.18 5.44
C ASN A 188 -10.76 -15.36 4.67
#